data_AF-A0A679J6Y1-F1
#
_entry.id   AF-A0A679J6Y1-F1
#
_cell.length_a   1.000
_cell.length_b   1.000
_cell.length_c   1.000
_cell.angle_alpha   90.00
_cell.angle_beta   90.00
_cell.angle_gamma   90.00
#
_symmetry.space_group_name_H-M   'P 1'
#
loop_
_entity.id
_entity.type
_entity.pdbx_description
1 polymer ?
#
loop_
_entity_poly.entity_id
_entity_poly.type
_entity_poly.pdbx_seq_one_letter_code
_entity_poly.pdbx_strand_id
1 'polypeptide(L)'
;MTSNANPDAFLALLTLGLITDAQHDAVLAHPEVRSLPPLPGPAHALAWMRVRGLVTQAQQDAALDAVESATPADPRADDAADIAIDADDLVELAEQGITHEAIEALHKDGLIDTATRDEALPETPVTGSVQASLPVALAWLVTDELLDKASFEATRAQVAAEPAFAMAAERARIMNEAQALIDADAKLMNTWKSNAQRTRRSGALKLLLTLLVVGGGIGWYAFTPAGVPACDAASTRKTLDRLMFRVAMDTRMHTLDPEKRASIRTPTIGTLHEVGYRKTDRLRGCTAVITQGDDKDEMAYTIGPVTPKGDEMIVRGADPTIVRARFGHLDASGKPRYNAEPIGREAMEAAFRAGARWLNARSVPAYPRMRPRNRSSMVDTDPARSREIAEIEVTGPCRALEDGAGQACPLVIEYNDLLLGAMGGGDDGATSLALTGEFGFVQEGGNWRVDGDFAKTFTRTLLEARLRRMGVTDAAMPQ
;
A
#
# COMPACT_ATOMS: atom_id res chain seq x y z
N MET A 1 -13.59 42.80 -22.01
CA MET A 1 -12.25 42.48 -21.48
C MET A 1 -12.12 40.97 -21.51
N THR A 2 -11.29 40.45 -22.40
CA THR A 2 -11.09 39.03 -22.65
C THR A 2 -10.35 38.42 -21.47
N SER A 3 -10.99 37.44 -20.82
CA SER A 3 -10.42 36.70 -19.69
C SER A 3 -9.15 35.97 -20.13
N ASN A 4 -8.00 36.39 -19.63
CA ASN A 4 -6.74 35.67 -19.80
C ASN A 4 -6.81 34.41 -18.92
N ALA A 5 -7.29 33.31 -19.49
CA ALA A 5 -7.16 32.00 -18.86
C ALA A 5 -5.68 31.59 -18.83
N ASN A 6 -5.21 31.09 -17.68
CA ASN A 6 -4.11 30.13 -17.53
C ASN A 6 -2.63 30.49 -17.84
N PRO A 7 -2.11 31.74 -17.78
CA PRO A 7 -0.65 31.91 -17.78
C PRO A 7 0.04 31.37 -16.51
N ASP A 8 -0.67 31.24 -15.38
CA ASP A 8 0.00 30.97 -14.08
C ASP A 8 0.34 29.49 -13.83
N ALA A 9 -0.50 28.53 -14.22
CA ALA A 9 -0.26 27.11 -13.90
C ALA A 9 0.85 26.47 -14.75
N PHE A 10 0.89 26.75 -16.06
CA PHE A 10 1.96 26.27 -16.93
C PHE A 10 3.29 26.98 -16.65
N LEU A 11 3.24 28.28 -16.33
CA LEU A 11 4.43 29.02 -15.91
C LEU A 11 4.95 28.54 -14.55
N ALA A 12 4.08 28.13 -13.63
CA ALA A 12 4.48 27.52 -12.37
C ALA A 12 5.25 26.21 -12.61
N LEU A 13 4.80 25.35 -13.52
CA LEU A 13 5.55 24.14 -13.90
C LEU A 13 6.92 24.46 -14.47
N LEU A 14 7.02 25.48 -15.35
CA LEU A 14 8.30 25.92 -15.89
C LEU A 14 9.22 26.46 -14.79
N THR A 15 8.66 27.25 -13.87
CA THR A 15 9.37 27.82 -12.74
C THR A 15 9.91 26.72 -11.82
N LEU A 16 9.14 25.67 -11.57
CA LEU A 16 9.50 24.50 -10.77
C LEU A 16 10.47 23.55 -11.48
N GLY A 17 10.78 23.78 -12.77
CA GLY A 17 11.66 22.91 -13.55
C GLY A 17 11.03 21.58 -13.97
N LEU A 18 9.71 21.41 -13.79
CA LEU A 18 8.97 20.20 -14.19
C LEU A 18 8.71 20.13 -15.69
N ILE A 19 8.82 21.25 -16.39
CA ILE A 19 8.77 21.33 -17.86
C ILE A 19 9.88 22.25 -18.38
N THR A 20 10.30 22.02 -19.61
CA THR A 20 11.28 22.85 -20.33
C THR A 20 10.62 24.03 -21.03
N ASP A 21 11.41 25.05 -21.39
CA ASP A 21 10.94 26.18 -22.23
C ASP A 21 10.26 25.68 -23.52
N ALA A 22 10.84 24.65 -24.16
CA ALA A 22 10.29 24.07 -25.38
C ALA A 22 8.92 23.42 -25.15
N GLN A 23 8.72 22.74 -24.01
CA GLN A 23 7.42 22.16 -23.64
C GLN A 23 6.41 23.25 -23.26
N HIS A 24 6.85 24.30 -22.58
CA HIS A 24 6.02 25.46 -22.28
C HIS A 24 5.54 26.16 -23.56
N ASP A 25 6.44 26.42 -24.51
CA ASP A 25 6.09 26.99 -25.81
C ASP A 25 5.16 26.06 -26.62
N ALA A 26 5.38 24.74 -26.56
CA ALA A 26 4.52 23.75 -27.20
C ALA A 26 3.09 23.77 -26.63
N VAL A 27 2.93 23.97 -25.31
CA VAL A 27 1.62 24.18 -24.68
C VAL A 27 0.98 25.46 -25.20
N LEU A 28 1.68 26.59 -25.18
CA LEU A 28 1.11 27.87 -25.63
C LEU A 28 0.68 27.83 -27.12
N ALA A 29 1.35 27.01 -27.93
CA ALA A 29 1.02 26.77 -29.32
C ALA A 29 -0.11 25.73 -29.52
N HIS A 30 -0.46 24.94 -28.50
CA HIS A 30 -1.43 23.86 -28.62
C HIS A 30 -2.86 24.40 -28.84
N PRO A 31 -3.61 23.89 -29.84
CA PRO A 31 -4.89 24.46 -30.25
C PRO A 31 -5.95 24.46 -29.14
N GLU A 32 -5.93 23.45 -28.28
CA GLU A 32 -6.92 23.30 -27.20
C GLU A 32 -6.68 24.23 -26.00
N VAL A 33 -5.49 24.85 -25.86
CA VAL A 33 -5.18 25.72 -24.70
C VAL A 33 -6.11 26.94 -24.65
N ARG A 34 -6.51 27.45 -25.81
CA ARG A 34 -7.44 28.59 -25.89
C ARG A 34 -8.86 28.27 -25.41
N SER A 35 -9.23 27.00 -25.44
CA SER A 35 -10.54 26.50 -25.00
C SER A 35 -10.49 25.82 -23.63
N LEU A 36 -9.30 25.73 -23.03
CA LEU A 36 -9.13 25.08 -21.73
C LEU A 36 -9.82 25.92 -20.65
N PRO A 37 -10.63 25.32 -19.76
CA PRO A 37 -11.15 26.05 -18.61
C PRO A 37 -9.99 26.41 -17.67
N PRO A 38 -10.21 27.34 -16.72
CA PRO A 38 -9.22 27.66 -15.69
C PRO A 38 -8.73 26.39 -14.99
N LEU A 39 -7.41 26.20 -14.94
CA LEU A 39 -6.81 25.04 -14.29
C LEU A 39 -6.75 25.29 -12.78
N PRO A 40 -7.15 24.34 -11.93
CA PRO A 40 -7.08 24.48 -10.47
C PRO A 40 -5.65 24.69 -9.94
N GLY A 41 -4.64 24.13 -10.62
CA GLY A 41 -3.25 24.28 -10.21
C GLY A 41 -2.23 23.66 -11.17
N PRO A 42 -0.93 23.74 -10.85
CA PRO A 42 0.15 23.19 -11.67
C PRO A 42 0.05 21.67 -11.89
N ALA A 43 -0.42 20.89 -10.91
CA ALA A 43 -0.66 19.45 -11.10
C ALA A 43 -1.67 19.16 -12.23
N HIS A 44 -2.74 19.95 -12.31
CA HIS A 44 -3.75 19.84 -13.37
C HIS A 44 -3.19 20.26 -14.74
N ALA A 45 -2.30 21.26 -14.76
CA ALA A 45 -1.57 21.63 -15.97
C ALA A 45 -0.68 20.48 -16.47
N LEU A 46 0.06 19.84 -15.57
CA LEU A 46 0.99 18.77 -15.92
C LEU A 46 0.23 17.51 -16.37
N ALA A 47 -0.83 17.14 -15.65
CA ALA A 47 -1.73 16.06 -16.05
C ALA A 47 -2.34 16.30 -17.44
N TRP A 48 -2.81 17.52 -17.71
CA TRP A 48 -3.33 17.90 -19.02
C TRP A 48 -2.26 17.76 -20.12
N MET A 49 -1.04 18.26 -19.88
CA MET A 49 0.07 18.12 -20.83
C MET A 49 0.39 16.65 -21.12
N ARG A 50 0.29 15.78 -20.11
CA ARG A 50 0.50 14.33 -20.25
C ARG A 50 -0.58 13.64 -21.05
N VAL A 51 -1.84 13.93 -20.74
CA VAL A 51 -3.00 13.41 -21.48
C VAL A 51 -2.92 13.82 -22.96
N ARG A 52 -2.35 15.00 -23.26
CA ARG A 52 -2.15 15.48 -24.65
C ARG A 52 -0.81 15.06 -25.28
N GLY A 53 0.02 14.29 -24.57
CA GLY A 53 1.30 13.80 -25.07
C GLY A 53 2.37 14.87 -25.27
N LEU A 54 2.22 16.04 -24.64
CA LEU A 54 3.20 17.13 -24.64
C LEU A 54 4.34 16.88 -23.65
N VAL A 55 4.05 16.10 -22.60
CA VAL A 55 5.02 15.56 -21.64
C VAL A 55 4.77 14.06 -21.51
N THR A 56 5.84 13.26 -21.54
CA THR A 56 5.78 11.84 -21.22
C THR A 56 6.12 11.61 -19.75
N GLN A 57 5.69 10.50 -19.17
CA GLN A 57 6.06 10.14 -17.79
C GLN A 57 7.58 10.15 -17.59
N ALA A 58 8.35 9.57 -18.52
CA ALA A 58 9.80 9.55 -18.42
C ALA A 58 10.43 10.95 -18.45
N GLN A 59 9.82 11.92 -19.14
CA GLN A 59 10.28 13.31 -19.14
C GLN A 59 9.94 14.03 -17.83
N GLN A 60 8.78 13.75 -17.24
CA GLN A 60 8.41 14.24 -15.91
C GLN A 60 9.37 13.67 -14.85
N ASP A 61 9.59 12.35 -14.85
CA ASP A 61 10.48 11.67 -13.90
C ASP A 61 11.91 12.22 -14.01
N ALA A 62 12.43 12.39 -15.23
CA ALA A 62 13.76 12.96 -15.46
C ALA A 62 13.85 14.44 -15.04
N ALA A 63 12.78 15.22 -15.18
CA ALA A 63 12.73 16.60 -14.72
C ALA A 63 12.72 16.66 -13.19
N LEU A 64 11.95 15.80 -12.53
CA LEU A 64 11.91 15.69 -11.08
C LEU A 64 13.28 15.27 -10.51
N ASP A 65 13.89 14.22 -11.07
CA ASP A 65 15.24 13.77 -10.70
C ASP A 65 16.27 14.91 -10.81
N ALA A 66 16.17 15.75 -11.85
CA ALA A 66 17.07 16.89 -12.05
C ALA A 66 16.86 18.00 -11.00
N VAL A 67 15.62 18.25 -10.58
CA VAL A 67 15.29 19.20 -9.51
C VAL A 67 15.79 18.68 -8.16
N GLU A 68 15.54 17.41 -7.84
CA GLU A 68 15.95 16.77 -6.57
C GLU A 68 17.47 16.66 -6.43
N SER A 69 18.18 16.43 -7.54
CA SER A 69 19.65 16.29 -7.56
C SER A 69 20.40 17.61 -7.74
N ALA A 70 19.70 18.76 -7.82
CA ALA A 70 20.30 20.06 -8.02
C ALA A 70 21.31 20.41 -6.91
N THR A 71 22.43 21.03 -7.28
CA THR A 71 23.44 21.53 -6.34
C THR A 71 23.73 23.01 -6.62
N PRO A 72 23.46 23.92 -5.65
CA PRO A 72 22.87 23.66 -4.32
C PRO A 72 21.42 23.15 -4.43
N ALA A 73 20.93 22.50 -3.37
CA ALA A 73 19.58 21.95 -3.31
C ALA A 73 18.53 22.98 -3.72
N ASP A 74 17.62 22.61 -4.64
CA ASP A 74 16.54 23.50 -5.05
C ASP A 74 15.52 23.59 -3.91
N PRO A 75 15.21 24.79 -3.38
CA PRO A 75 14.25 24.96 -2.30
C PRO A 75 12.82 24.55 -2.67
N ARG A 76 12.54 24.26 -3.95
CA ARG A 76 11.23 23.89 -4.48
C ARG A 76 11.12 22.41 -4.85
N ALA A 77 12.11 21.59 -4.50
CA ALA A 77 12.11 20.17 -4.83
C ALA A 77 10.90 19.43 -4.25
N ASP A 78 10.54 19.72 -2.99
CA ASP A 78 9.37 19.14 -2.33
C ASP A 78 8.07 19.51 -3.08
N ASP A 79 7.89 20.79 -3.42
CA ASP A 79 6.72 21.27 -4.18
C ASP A 79 6.64 20.62 -5.58
N ALA A 80 7.78 20.44 -6.24
CA ALA A 80 7.86 19.79 -7.54
C ALA A 80 7.49 18.30 -7.47
N ALA A 81 7.90 17.62 -6.40
CA ALA A 81 7.56 16.22 -6.15
C ALA A 81 6.06 16.05 -5.89
N ASP A 82 5.47 16.88 -5.00
CA ASP A 82 4.04 16.85 -4.70
C ASP A 82 3.20 17.07 -5.98
N ILE A 83 3.57 18.07 -6.81
CA ILE A 83 2.88 18.35 -8.07
C ILE A 83 2.98 17.21 -9.08
N ALA A 84 4.14 16.53 -9.16
CA ALA A 84 4.34 15.40 -10.05
C ALA A 84 3.48 14.18 -9.61
N ILE A 85 3.36 13.96 -8.31
CA ILE A 85 2.52 12.90 -7.73
C ILE A 85 1.04 13.19 -7.99
N ASP A 86 0.58 14.41 -7.70
CA ASP A 86 -0.81 14.81 -7.94
C ASP A 86 -1.16 14.71 -9.44
N ALA A 87 -0.24 15.10 -10.32
CA ALA A 87 -0.44 14.98 -11.77
C ALA A 87 -0.58 13.51 -12.22
N ASP A 88 0.14 12.59 -11.59
CA ASP A 88 0.06 11.16 -11.88
C ASP A 88 -1.30 10.58 -11.50
N ASP A 89 -1.85 10.99 -10.37
CA ASP A 89 -3.17 10.55 -9.90
C ASP A 89 -4.27 11.12 -10.81
N LEU A 90 -4.16 12.39 -11.20
CA LEU A 90 -5.07 13.00 -12.17
C LEU A 90 -5.03 12.32 -13.55
N VAL A 91 -3.86 11.87 -14.04
CA VAL A 91 -3.75 11.11 -15.30
C VAL A 91 -4.44 9.74 -15.17
N GLU A 92 -4.28 9.05 -14.03
CA GLU A 92 -4.93 7.76 -13.77
C GLU A 92 -6.46 7.89 -13.78
N LEU A 93 -7.00 8.94 -13.17
CA LEU A 93 -8.43 9.27 -13.23
C LEU A 93 -8.88 9.62 -14.66
N ALA A 94 -8.04 10.34 -15.41
CA ALA A 94 -8.32 10.74 -16.79
C ALA A 94 -8.46 9.54 -17.74
N GLU A 95 -7.69 8.48 -17.50
CA GLU A 95 -7.73 7.21 -18.24
C GLU A 95 -8.96 6.35 -17.94
N GLN A 96 -9.58 6.58 -16.77
CA GLN A 96 -10.81 5.91 -16.35
C GLN A 96 -12.08 6.66 -16.76
N GLY A 97 -11.93 7.88 -17.30
CA GLY A 97 -13.05 8.75 -17.64
C GLY A 97 -13.64 9.46 -16.43
N ILE A 98 -12.90 9.54 -15.31
CA ILE A 98 -13.24 10.33 -14.13
C ILE A 98 -12.65 11.72 -14.37
N THR A 99 -13.50 12.69 -14.73
CA THR A 99 -13.09 14.04 -15.15
C THR A 99 -14.06 15.09 -14.63
N HIS A 100 -13.70 16.36 -14.70
CA HIS A 100 -14.62 17.47 -14.43
C HIS A 100 -15.94 17.34 -15.20
N GLU A 101 -15.90 16.90 -16.47
CA GLU A 101 -17.10 16.67 -17.27
C GLU A 101 -18.02 15.61 -16.64
N ALA A 102 -17.46 14.51 -16.14
CA ALA A 102 -18.23 13.47 -15.47
C ALA A 102 -18.85 13.99 -14.16
N ILE A 103 -18.08 14.71 -13.35
CA ILE A 103 -18.55 15.26 -12.07
C ILE A 103 -19.66 16.30 -12.29
N GLU A 104 -19.49 17.22 -13.23
CA GLU A 104 -20.50 18.22 -13.57
C GLU A 104 -21.77 17.58 -14.16
N ALA A 105 -21.63 16.52 -14.96
CA ALA A 105 -22.77 15.79 -15.49
C ALA A 105 -23.55 15.06 -14.38
N LEU A 106 -22.88 14.44 -13.41
CA LEU A 106 -23.51 13.83 -12.24
C LEU A 106 -24.27 14.87 -11.40
N HIS A 107 -23.68 16.05 -11.20
CA HIS A 107 -24.34 17.16 -10.48
C HIS A 107 -25.56 17.68 -11.23
N LYS A 108 -25.42 17.92 -12.53
CA LYS A 108 -26.52 18.37 -13.40
C LYS A 108 -27.68 17.37 -13.42
N ASP A 109 -27.37 16.08 -13.39
CA ASP A 109 -28.36 15.01 -13.30
C ASP A 109 -28.90 14.80 -11.88
N GLY A 110 -28.46 15.59 -10.90
CA GLY A 110 -28.94 15.53 -9.52
C GLY A 110 -28.58 14.22 -8.80
N LEU A 111 -27.56 13.51 -9.29
CA LEU A 111 -27.05 12.28 -8.68
C LEU A 111 -26.07 12.54 -7.53
N ILE A 112 -25.47 13.73 -7.52
CA ILE A 112 -24.65 14.25 -6.43
C ILE A 112 -25.08 15.68 -6.10
N ASP A 113 -24.84 16.12 -4.86
CA ASP A 113 -25.14 17.49 -4.46
C ASP A 113 -23.99 18.46 -4.80
N THR A 114 -24.23 19.75 -4.56
CA THR A 114 -23.24 20.80 -4.84
C THR A 114 -21.99 20.67 -3.98
N ALA A 115 -22.10 20.17 -2.74
CA ALA A 115 -20.97 20.02 -1.84
C ALA A 115 -20.04 18.91 -2.34
N THR A 116 -20.58 17.73 -2.67
CA THR A 116 -19.82 16.62 -3.28
C THR A 116 -19.18 17.04 -4.60
N ARG A 117 -19.89 17.81 -5.45
CA ARG A 117 -19.31 18.35 -6.68
C ARG A 117 -18.09 19.24 -6.38
N ASP A 118 -18.24 20.20 -5.48
CA ASP A 118 -17.18 21.17 -5.17
C ASP A 118 -15.97 20.54 -4.48
N GLU A 119 -16.19 19.45 -3.72
CA GLU A 119 -15.12 18.66 -3.13
C GLU A 119 -14.41 17.77 -4.16
N ALA A 120 -15.13 17.23 -5.14
CA ALA A 120 -14.57 16.34 -6.15
C ALA A 120 -13.84 17.05 -7.30
N LEU A 121 -14.22 18.28 -7.66
CA LEU A 121 -13.61 18.99 -8.78
C LEU A 121 -12.09 19.22 -8.60
N PRO A 122 -11.58 19.65 -7.44
CA PRO A 122 -10.14 19.78 -7.20
C PRO A 122 -9.34 18.47 -7.33
N GLU A 123 -9.99 17.33 -7.13
CA GLU A 123 -9.37 16.00 -7.11
C GLU A 123 -9.49 15.27 -8.46
N THR A 124 -10.07 15.91 -9.49
CA THR A 124 -10.31 15.27 -10.79
C THR A 124 -9.65 16.03 -11.93
N PRO A 125 -9.22 15.34 -12.99
CA PRO A 125 -8.62 16.00 -14.13
C PRO A 125 -9.65 16.83 -14.89
N VAL A 126 -9.21 18.00 -15.35
CA VAL A 126 -10.02 18.90 -16.17
C VAL A 126 -10.46 18.22 -17.48
N THR A 127 -9.62 17.35 -18.05
CA THR A 127 -9.92 16.63 -19.29
C THR A 127 -9.44 15.18 -19.22
N GLY A 128 -10.18 14.28 -19.85
CA GLY A 128 -9.82 12.86 -19.96
C GLY A 128 -8.95 12.53 -21.18
N SER A 129 -8.34 11.34 -21.16
CA SER A 129 -7.80 10.65 -22.35
C SER A 129 -8.86 9.74 -22.99
N VAL A 130 -9.91 9.40 -22.23
CA VAL A 130 -11.10 8.67 -22.69
C VAL A 130 -12.36 9.49 -22.46
N GLN A 131 -13.49 9.01 -22.98
CA GLN A 131 -14.79 9.64 -22.77
C GLN A 131 -15.19 9.62 -21.28
N ALA A 132 -15.77 10.73 -20.79
CA ALA A 132 -16.28 10.84 -19.44
C ALA A 132 -17.28 9.72 -19.11
N SER A 133 -17.09 9.08 -17.96
CA SER A 133 -17.88 7.94 -17.51
C SER A 133 -18.58 8.24 -16.19
N LEU A 134 -19.85 8.64 -16.27
CA LEU A 134 -20.66 8.95 -15.09
C LEU A 134 -20.77 7.78 -14.10
N PRO A 135 -21.00 6.51 -14.53
CA PRO A 135 -21.07 5.39 -13.59
C PRO A 135 -19.74 5.13 -12.86
N VAL A 136 -18.60 5.29 -13.56
CA VAL A 136 -17.27 5.09 -12.97
C VAL A 136 -16.93 6.22 -12.02
N ALA A 137 -17.20 7.48 -12.39
CA ALA A 137 -17.01 8.63 -11.53
C ALA A 137 -17.89 8.55 -10.27
N LEU A 138 -19.16 8.13 -10.40
CA LEU A 138 -20.05 7.97 -9.26
C LEU A 138 -19.62 6.82 -8.33
N ALA A 139 -19.12 5.71 -8.88
CA ALA A 139 -18.55 4.63 -8.08
C ALA A 139 -17.29 5.11 -7.34
N TRP A 140 -16.40 5.85 -8.02
CA TRP A 140 -15.20 6.44 -7.44
C TRP A 140 -15.52 7.35 -6.25
N LEU A 141 -16.50 8.26 -6.38
CA LEU A 141 -16.93 9.14 -5.28
C LEU A 141 -17.34 8.36 -4.03
N VAL A 142 -17.98 7.19 -4.19
CA VAL A 142 -18.40 6.36 -3.05
C VAL A 142 -17.23 5.58 -2.47
N THR A 143 -16.33 5.07 -3.31
CA THR A 143 -15.17 4.29 -2.85
C THR A 143 -14.10 5.15 -2.20
N ASP A 144 -13.96 6.39 -2.64
CA ASP A 144 -13.02 7.38 -2.11
C ASP A 144 -13.64 8.23 -0.99
N GLU A 145 -14.83 7.85 -0.53
CA GLU A 145 -15.56 8.44 0.60
C GLU A 145 -15.97 9.92 0.44
N LEU A 146 -15.83 10.51 -0.76
CA LEU A 146 -16.35 11.84 -1.13
C LEU A 146 -17.88 11.88 -1.21
N LEU A 147 -18.52 10.73 -1.42
CA LEU A 147 -19.95 10.52 -1.31
C LEU A 147 -20.23 9.38 -0.33
N ASP A 148 -20.91 9.69 0.77
CA ASP A 148 -21.21 8.66 1.75
C ASP A 148 -22.19 7.62 1.17
N LYS A 149 -21.98 6.36 1.56
CA LYS A 149 -22.80 5.25 1.07
C LYS A 149 -24.29 5.41 1.41
N ALA A 150 -24.64 6.06 2.50
CA ALA A 150 -26.05 6.23 2.87
C ALA A 150 -26.75 7.24 1.96
N SER A 151 -26.09 8.34 1.60
CA SER A 151 -26.56 9.30 0.61
C SER A 151 -26.64 8.68 -0.78
N PHE A 152 -25.66 7.87 -1.19
CA PHE A 152 -25.73 7.13 -2.45
C PHE A 152 -26.97 6.20 -2.51
N GLU A 153 -27.24 5.42 -1.47
CA GLU A 153 -28.41 4.54 -1.41
C GLU A 153 -29.74 5.33 -1.32
N ALA A 154 -29.75 6.48 -0.65
CA ALA A 154 -30.90 7.37 -0.61
C ALA A 154 -31.24 7.92 -2.00
N THR A 155 -30.24 8.44 -2.73
CA THR A 155 -30.38 8.88 -4.12
C THR A 155 -30.82 7.73 -5.02
N ARG A 156 -30.30 6.52 -4.81
CA ARG A 156 -30.70 5.33 -5.57
C ARG A 156 -32.18 5.00 -5.38
N ALA A 157 -32.66 5.06 -4.13
CA ALA A 157 -34.07 4.84 -3.82
C ALA A 157 -34.97 5.92 -4.43
N GLN A 158 -34.52 7.18 -4.43
CA GLN A 158 -35.22 8.28 -5.09
C GLN A 158 -35.33 8.06 -6.60
N VAL A 159 -34.22 7.75 -7.28
CA VAL A 159 -34.18 7.48 -8.72
C VAL A 159 -35.07 6.28 -9.08
N ALA A 160 -35.09 5.23 -8.25
CA ALA A 160 -35.97 4.07 -8.46
C ALA A 160 -37.48 4.39 -8.32
N ALA A 161 -37.82 5.45 -7.59
CA ALA A 161 -39.19 5.93 -7.42
C ALA A 161 -39.61 6.96 -8.48
N GLU A 162 -38.70 7.39 -9.36
CA GLU A 162 -39.02 8.34 -10.42
C GLU A 162 -39.98 7.71 -11.47
N PRO A 163 -41.00 8.45 -11.93
CA PRO A 163 -41.86 8.01 -13.02
C PRO A 163 -41.04 7.81 -14.32
N ALA A 164 -41.40 6.80 -15.11
CA ALA A 164 -40.65 6.38 -16.30
C ALA A 164 -40.69 7.43 -17.42
N PHE A 165 -39.76 8.39 -17.37
CA PHE A 165 -39.41 9.32 -18.43
C PHE A 165 -37.96 9.05 -18.90
N ALA A 166 -37.59 9.55 -20.09
CA ALA A 166 -36.29 9.23 -20.70
C ALA A 166 -35.08 9.54 -19.80
N MET A 167 -35.11 10.66 -19.08
CA MET A 167 -34.04 11.04 -18.13
C MET A 167 -34.00 10.16 -16.87
N ALA A 168 -35.15 9.67 -16.40
CA ALA A 168 -35.21 8.77 -15.24
C ALA A 168 -34.61 7.39 -15.56
N ALA A 169 -34.81 6.90 -16.79
CA ALA A 169 -34.22 5.65 -17.24
C ALA A 169 -32.68 5.72 -17.30
N GLU A 170 -32.14 6.85 -17.76
CA GLU A 170 -30.69 7.06 -17.82
C GLU A 170 -30.06 7.21 -16.44
N ARG A 171 -30.68 7.98 -15.54
CA ARG A 171 -30.27 8.06 -14.13
C ARG A 171 -30.27 6.69 -13.46
N ALA A 172 -31.33 5.89 -13.67
CA ALA A 172 -31.41 4.55 -13.14
C ALA A 172 -30.32 3.63 -13.70
N ARG A 173 -29.96 3.76 -14.99
CA ARG A 173 -28.86 3.03 -15.60
C ARG A 173 -27.53 3.39 -14.94
N ILE A 174 -27.22 4.68 -14.80
CA ILE A 174 -25.99 5.18 -14.17
C ILE A 174 -25.87 4.65 -12.73
N MET A 175 -26.93 4.77 -11.92
CA MET A 175 -26.93 4.30 -10.53
C MET A 175 -26.72 2.79 -10.42
N ASN A 176 -27.33 2.00 -11.30
CA ASN A 176 -27.20 0.54 -11.28
C ASN A 176 -25.81 0.08 -11.75
N GLU A 177 -25.22 0.73 -12.75
CA GLU A 177 -23.86 0.45 -13.19
C GLU A 177 -22.84 0.85 -12.12
N ALA A 178 -22.99 2.01 -11.48
CA ALA A 178 -22.17 2.43 -10.35
C ALA A 178 -22.27 1.45 -9.16
N GLN A 179 -23.48 1.01 -8.81
CA GLN A 179 -23.66 -0.03 -7.79
C GLN A 179 -22.96 -1.33 -8.18
N ALA A 180 -23.03 -1.74 -9.45
CA ALA A 180 -22.38 -2.97 -9.89
C ALA A 180 -20.85 -2.89 -9.73
N LEU A 181 -20.26 -1.71 -9.96
CA LEU A 181 -18.84 -1.44 -9.72
C LEU A 181 -18.51 -1.47 -8.21
N ILE A 182 -19.29 -0.78 -7.38
CA ILE A 182 -19.13 -0.77 -5.91
C ILE A 182 -19.30 -2.19 -5.33
N ASP A 183 -20.28 -2.95 -5.82
CA ASP A 183 -20.53 -4.33 -5.40
C ASP A 183 -19.44 -5.27 -5.88
N ALA A 184 -18.89 -5.06 -7.07
CA ALA A 184 -17.76 -5.84 -7.56
C ALA A 184 -16.59 -5.65 -6.59
N ASP A 185 -16.23 -4.40 -6.29
CA ASP A 185 -15.19 -4.04 -5.33
C ASP A 185 -15.43 -4.64 -3.92
N ALA A 186 -16.65 -4.50 -3.38
CA ALA A 186 -16.99 -5.06 -2.08
C ALA A 186 -17.02 -6.61 -2.07
N LYS A 187 -17.49 -7.24 -3.16
CA LYS A 187 -17.49 -8.72 -3.29
C LYS A 187 -16.08 -9.24 -3.42
N LEU A 188 -15.19 -8.50 -4.03
CA LEU A 188 -13.77 -8.79 -4.09
C LEU A 188 -13.12 -8.83 -2.71
N MET A 189 -13.34 -7.79 -1.93
CA MET A 189 -12.82 -7.71 -0.56
C MET A 189 -13.42 -8.80 0.35
N ASN A 190 -14.71 -9.13 0.16
CA ASN A 190 -15.40 -10.16 0.96
C ASN A 190 -15.10 -11.60 0.51
N THR A 191 -14.90 -11.84 -0.79
CA THR A 191 -14.47 -13.16 -1.31
C THR A 191 -13.03 -13.44 -0.95
N TRP A 192 -12.16 -12.42 -0.91
CA TRP A 192 -10.82 -12.52 -0.35
C TRP A 192 -10.84 -12.89 1.15
N LYS A 193 -11.61 -12.16 1.98
CA LYS A 193 -11.77 -12.47 3.43
C LYS A 193 -12.31 -13.89 3.67
N SER A 194 -13.29 -14.33 2.88
CA SER A 194 -13.92 -15.66 3.07
C SER A 194 -13.11 -16.83 2.50
N ASN A 195 -12.37 -16.63 1.41
CA ASN A 195 -11.47 -17.65 0.85
C ASN A 195 -10.24 -17.86 1.73
N ALA A 196 -9.70 -16.80 2.35
CA ALA A 196 -8.64 -16.89 3.36
C ALA A 196 -9.06 -17.68 4.61
N GLN A 197 -10.36 -17.70 4.91
CA GLN A 197 -10.92 -18.43 6.05
C GLN A 197 -11.31 -19.89 5.69
N ARG A 198 -11.69 -20.17 4.43
CA ARG A 198 -12.03 -21.53 3.96
C ARG A 198 -10.80 -22.39 3.61
N THR A 199 -9.70 -21.81 3.16
CA THR A 199 -8.44 -22.54 2.89
C THR A 199 -7.80 -23.16 4.13
N ARG A 200 -8.23 -22.79 5.35
CA ARG A 200 -7.82 -23.43 6.61
C ARG A 200 -8.54 -24.74 6.94
N ARG A 201 -9.64 -25.11 6.26
CA ARG A 201 -10.52 -26.22 6.71
C ARG A 201 -10.61 -27.46 5.81
N SER A 202 -10.11 -27.44 4.56
CA SER A 202 -10.19 -28.62 3.69
C SER A 202 -8.86 -28.85 2.96
N GLY A 203 -8.03 -29.73 3.54
CA GLY A 203 -6.90 -30.30 2.82
C GLY A 203 -7.38 -31.11 1.62
N ALA A 204 -6.73 -30.88 0.48
CA ALA A 204 -6.65 -31.77 -0.69
C ALA A 204 -7.96 -32.34 -1.26
N LEU A 205 -8.66 -31.60 -2.13
CA LEU A 205 -9.17 -32.14 -3.40
C LEU A 205 -9.70 -31.05 -4.34
N LYS A 206 -9.14 -31.02 -5.57
CA LYS A 206 -9.71 -30.52 -6.84
C LYS A 206 -10.09 -29.02 -6.93
N LEU A 207 -9.20 -28.30 -7.63
CA LEU A 207 -9.49 -27.27 -8.64
C LEU A 207 -10.98 -26.98 -8.88
N LEU A 208 -11.39 -25.73 -8.65
CA LEU A 208 -12.12 -24.93 -9.64
C LEU A 208 -12.22 -23.45 -9.21
N LEU A 209 -11.55 -22.61 -10.01
CA LEU A 209 -11.92 -21.26 -10.46
C LEU A 209 -13.03 -20.51 -9.70
N THR A 210 -12.72 -19.34 -9.15
CA THR A 210 -13.15 -18.04 -9.72
C THR A 210 -12.36 -16.88 -9.08
N LEU A 211 -11.67 -16.13 -9.94
CA LEU A 211 -11.03 -14.84 -9.68
C LEU A 211 -12.08 -13.72 -9.67
N LEU A 212 -11.77 -12.60 -9.01
CA LEU A 212 -12.23 -11.28 -9.43
C LEU A 212 -11.15 -10.24 -9.13
N VAL A 213 -11.28 -9.07 -9.73
CA VAL A 213 -10.31 -7.98 -9.94
C VAL A 213 -10.79 -6.70 -9.27
N VAL A 214 -10.04 -6.12 -8.32
CA VAL A 214 -10.25 -4.72 -7.89
C VAL A 214 -9.36 -3.84 -8.75
N GLY A 215 -9.96 -2.80 -9.33
CA GLY A 215 -9.28 -1.82 -10.17
C GLY A 215 -8.21 -1.08 -9.39
N GLY A 216 -7.00 -1.10 -9.92
CA GLY A 216 -5.81 -0.46 -9.36
C GLY A 216 -4.57 -0.91 -10.12
N GLY A 217 -4.61 -0.80 -11.45
CA GLY A 217 -3.46 -1.09 -12.30
C GLY A 217 -3.77 -1.88 -13.56
N ILE A 218 -3.98 -1.18 -14.67
CA ILE A 218 -3.65 -1.67 -16.01
C ILE A 218 -2.93 -0.50 -16.69
N GLY A 219 -1.74 -0.60 -17.26
CA GLY A 219 -0.84 -1.73 -17.45
C GLY A 219 0.17 -1.38 -18.53
N TRP A 220 1.46 -1.67 -18.31
CA TRP A 220 2.44 -1.71 -19.40
C TRP A 220 3.37 -2.93 -19.40
N TYR A 221 3.03 -3.98 -18.64
CA TYR A 221 3.85 -5.19 -18.56
C TYR A 221 3.62 -6.18 -19.73
N ALA A 222 3.42 -5.68 -20.94
CA ALA A 222 3.28 -6.52 -22.14
C ALA A 222 4.62 -6.92 -22.78
N PHE A 223 5.78 -6.43 -22.29
CA PHE A 223 7.06 -6.62 -22.99
C PHE A 223 8.28 -7.00 -22.14
N THR A 224 8.11 -7.70 -21.02
CA THR A 224 9.22 -8.46 -20.40
C THR A 224 8.72 -9.79 -19.81
N PRO A 225 9.45 -10.90 -19.97
CA PRO A 225 9.00 -12.20 -19.49
C PRO A 225 9.10 -12.24 -17.95
N ALA A 226 7.97 -12.47 -17.27
CA ALA A 226 7.86 -13.02 -15.91
C ALA A 226 8.64 -12.36 -14.74
N GLY A 227 9.20 -11.16 -14.90
CA GLY A 227 10.05 -10.52 -13.90
C GLY A 227 9.26 -9.73 -12.86
N VAL A 228 9.47 -10.04 -11.58
CA VAL A 228 9.10 -9.13 -10.48
C VAL A 228 9.90 -7.83 -10.64
N PRO A 229 9.28 -6.63 -10.55
CA PRO A 229 9.98 -5.36 -10.65
C PRO A 229 11.24 -5.31 -9.77
N ALA A 230 12.27 -4.59 -10.24
CA ALA A 230 13.44 -4.30 -9.42
C ALA A 230 13.06 -3.38 -8.26
N CYS A 231 13.84 -3.38 -7.18
CA CYS A 231 13.58 -2.53 -6.01
C CYS A 231 13.64 -1.04 -6.36
N ASP A 232 14.48 -0.66 -7.31
CA ASP A 232 14.68 0.71 -7.80
C ASP A 232 13.88 1.02 -9.08
N ALA A 233 12.96 0.13 -9.50
CA ALA A 233 12.12 0.40 -10.65
C ALA A 233 11.24 1.64 -10.40
N ALA A 234 11.08 2.49 -11.42
CA ALA A 234 10.28 3.72 -11.33
C ALA A 234 8.86 3.47 -10.79
N SER A 235 8.22 2.37 -11.21
CA SER A 235 6.91 1.95 -10.70
C SER A 235 6.91 1.61 -9.21
N THR A 236 8.01 1.04 -8.70
CA THR A 236 8.17 0.69 -7.28
C THR A 236 8.42 1.93 -6.45
N ARG A 237 9.29 2.83 -6.90
CA ARG A 237 9.51 4.14 -6.27
C ARG A 237 8.20 4.93 -6.18
N LYS A 238 7.48 5.10 -7.29
CA LYS A 238 6.15 5.75 -7.33
C LYS A 238 5.16 5.15 -6.33
N THR A 239 5.11 3.81 -6.24
CA THR A 239 4.23 3.13 -5.28
C THR A 239 4.60 3.46 -3.83
N LEU A 240 5.90 3.49 -3.53
CA LEU A 240 6.38 3.79 -2.19
C LEU A 240 6.19 5.27 -1.83
N ASP A 241 6.41 6.19 -2.77
CA ASP A 241 6.20 7.62 -2.54
C ASP A 241 4.72 7.93 -2.26
N ARG A 242 3.79 7.32 -3.02
CA ARG A 242 2.34 7.36 -2.73
C ARG A 242 2.02 6.84 -1.32
N LEU A 243 2.68 5.76 -0.89
CA LEU A 243 2.50 5.22 0.47
C LEU A 243 3.02 6.21 1.53
N MET A 244 4.18 6.83 1.33
CA MET A 244 4.74 7.80 2.28
C MET A 244 3.86 9.04 2.40
N PHE A 245 3.35 9.55 1.29
CA PHE A 245 2.41 10.67 1.28
C PHE A 245 1.14 10.34 2.05
N ARG A 246 0.51 9.19 1.79
CA ARG A 246 -0.70 8.77 2.51
C ARG A 246 -0.46 8.63 4.01
N VAL A 247 0.66 8.04 4.42
CA VAL A 247 1.03 7.94 5.85
C VAL A 247 1.22 9.32 6.48
N ALA A 248 1.85 10.25 5.77
CA ALA A 248 2.03 11.62 6.26
C ALA A 248 0.68 12.36 6.39
N MET A 249 -0.21 12.21 5.41
CA MET A 249 -1.57 12.76 5.44
C MET A 249 -2.38 12.22 6.61
N ASP A 250 -2.42 10.89 6.77
CA ASP A 250 -3.11 10.22 7.87
C ASP A 250 -2.62 10.73 9.23
N THR A 251 -1.30 10.84 9.39
CA THR A 251 -0.67 11.37 10.61
C THR A 251 -1.05 12.84 10.85
N ARG A 252 -1.08 13.67 9.79
CA ARG A 252 -1.51 15.09 9.89
C ARG A 252 -2.98 15.19 10.32
N MET A 253 -3.85 14.35 9.76
CA MET A 253 -5.28 14.33 10.07
C MET A 253 -5.56 13.88 11.51
N HIS A 254 -4.79 12.93 12.02
CA HIS A 254 -4.95 12.42 13.39
C HIS A 254 -4.19 13.23 14.46
N THR A 255 -3.27 14.10 14.06
CA THR A 255 -2.58 15.00 15.00
C THR A 255 -3.47 16.18 15.34
N LEU A 256 -3.95 16.27 16.58
CA LEU A 256 -4.83 17.35 17.05
C LEU A 256 -4.11 18.69 17.29
N ASP A 257 -2.83 18.62 17.66
CA ASP A 257 -1.98 19.78 17.95
C ASP A 257 -1.57 20.50 16.64
N PRO A 258 -1.98 21.77 16.43
CA PRO A 258 -1.69 22.52 15.20
C PRO A 258 -0.20 22.73 14.93
N GLU A 259 0.61 22.92 15.98
CA GLU A 259 2.05 23.17 15.82
C GLU A 259 2.77 21.89 15.39
N LYS A 260 2.36 20.74 15.96
CA LYS A 260 2.86 19.43 15.53
C LYS A 260 2.34 19.04 14.16
N ARG A 261 1.10 19.40 13.81
CA ARG A 261 0.55 19.13 12.48
C ARG A 261 1.36 19.83 11.39
N ALA A 262 1.72 21.09 11.62
CA ALA A 262 2.51 21.90 10.69
C ALA A 262 3.95 21.41 10.51
N SER A 263 4.50 20.66 11.47
CA SER A 263 5.86 20.13 11.40
C SER A 263 5.97 18.73 10.77
N ILE A 264 4.85 18.03 10.54
CA ILE A 264 4.85 16.71 9.89
C ILE A 264 5.21 16.88 8.41
N ARG A 265 6.40 16.45 8.02
CA ARG A 265 6.83 16.38 6.61
C ARG A 265 6.58 14.99 6.03
N THR A 266 6.33 14.93 4.73
CA THR A 266 6.27 13.66 4.00
C THR A 266 7.66 13.03 4.04
N PRO A 267 7.80 11.78 4.49
CA PRO A 267 9.08 11.10 4.47
C PRO A 267 9.56 10.87 3.03
N THR A 268 10.81 11.16 2.75
CA THR A 268 11.40 10.95 1.42
C THR A 268 12.14 9.62 1.36
N ILE A 269 12.09 8.98 0.19
CA ILE A 269 12.73 7.68 -0.03
C ILE A 269 14.08 7.88 -0.67
N GLY A 270 15.13 7.60 0.09
CA GLY A 270 16.50 7.60 -0.38
C GLY A 270 16.84 6.36 -1.22
N THR A 271 18.07 5.90 -1.09
CA THR A 271 18.59 4.77 -1.87
C THR A 271 17.80 3.48 -1.60
N LEU A 272 17.36 2.81 -2.66
CA LEU A 272 16.69 1.51 -2.61
C LEU A 272 17.72 0.40 -2.88
N HIS A 273 17.66 -0.65 -2.09
CA HIS A 273 18.58 -1.78 -2.19
C HIS A 273 17.83 -3.10 -2.26
N GLU A 274 18.24 -3.96 -3.20
CA GLU A 274 17.76 -5.33 -3.24
C GLU A 274 18.53 -6.18 -2.23
N VAL A 275 17.79 -6.83 -1.33
CA VAL A 275 18.33 -7.82 -0.39
C VAL A 275 18.45 -9.18 -1.07
N GLY A 276 17.47 -9.55 -1.90
CA GLY A 276 17.52 -10.75 -2.71
C GLY A 276 16.20 -11.11 -3.38
N TYR A 277 16.25 -12.08 -4.30
CA TYR A 277 15.11 -12.53 -5.10
C TYR A 277 14.86 -14.04 -4.97
N ARG A 278 13.71 -14.40 -4.39
CA ARG A 278 13.22 -15.78 -4.32
C ARG A 278 12.46 -16.13 -5.59
N LYS A 279 13.17 -16.76 -6.54
CA LYS A 279 12.65 -17.11 -7.87
C LYS A 279 11.42 -18.01 -7.83
N THR A 280 11.39 -18.99 -6.94
CA THR A 280 10.28 -19.95 -6.83
C THR A 280 8.96 -19.28 -6.48
N ASP A 281 9.04 -18.23 -5.66
CA ASP A 281 7.87 -17.57 -5.09
C ASP A 281 7.57 -16.25 -5.82
N ARG A 282 8.39 -15.90 -6.82
CA ARG A 282 8.39 -14.60 -7.49
C ARG A 282 8.32 -13.47 -6.46
N LEU A 283 9.20 -13.49 -5.47
CA LEU A 283 9.19 -12.52 -4.38
C LEU A 283 10.58 -11.88 -4.24
N ARG A 284 10.64 -10.55 -4.28
CA ARG A 284 11.85 -9.76 -4.10
C ARG A 284 11.79 -9.05 -2.75
N GLY A 285 12.86 -9.12 -1.98
CA GLY A 285 13.03 -8.38 -0.74
C GLY A 285 13.90 -7.15 -0.96
N CYS A 286 13.43 -6.01 -0.48
CA CYS A 286 14.06 -4.72 -0.69
C CYS A 286 14.15 -3.95 0.63
N THR A 287 15.18 -3.11 0.76
CA THR A 287 15.28 -2.10 1.81
C THR A 287 15.38 -0.71 1.19
N ALA A 288 14.97 0.31 1.93
CA ALA A 288 15.19 1.69 1.56
C ALA A 288 15.47 2.52 2.81
N VAL A 289 16.17 3.63 2.64
CA VAL A 289 16.34 4.64 3.70
C VAL A 289 15.22 5.66 3.56
N ILE A 290 14.40 5.79 4.59
CA ILE A 290 13.43 6.88 4.70
C ILE A 290 14.10 8.05 5.43
N THR A 291 13.93 9.26 4.93
CA THR A 291 14.37 10.48 5.61
C THR A 291 13.16 11.33 5.99
N GLN A 292 13.06 11.74 7.25
CA GLN A 292 12.04 12.67 7.74
C GLN A 292 12.71 13.77 8.56
N GLY A 293 12.86 14.96 7.98
CA GLY A 293 13.69 16.01 8.60
C GLY A 293 15.15 15.57 8.69
N ASP A 294 15.72 15.60 9.90
CA ASP A 294 17.08 15.13 10.17
C ASP A 294 17.15 13.63 10.49
N ASP A 295 15.99 12.98 10.72
CA ASP A 295 15.92 11.58 11.10
C ASP A 295 16.00 10.69 9.85
N LYS A 296 16.84 9.65 9.94
CA LYS A 296 17.01 8.63 8.90
C LYS A 296 16.70 7.27 9.49
N ASP A 297 15.68 6.64 8.93
CA ASP A 297 15.26 5.30 9.32
C ASP A 297 15.37 4.34 8.15
N GLU A 298 15.61 3.07 8.45
CA GLU A 298 15.59 2.01 7.45
C GLU A 298 14.19 1.39 7.39
N MET A 299 13.61 1.34 6.20
CA MET A 299 12.41 0.56 5.91
C MET A 299 12.75 -0.67 5.08
N ALA A 300 11.84 -1.63 5.09
CA ALA A 300 11.89 -2.74 4.16
C ALA A 300 10.52 -3.05 3.58
N TYR A 301 10.55 -3.67 2.42
CA TYR A 301 9.35 -4.05 1.69
C TYR A 301 9.63 -5.27 0.81
N THR A 302 8.56 -5.90 0.36
CA THR A 302 8.63 -7.00 -0.61
C THR A 302 7.82 -6.67 -1.84
N ILE A 303 8.31 -7.09 -2.99
CA ILE A 303 7.60 -6.99 -4.27
C ILE A 303 7.31 -8.42 -4.71
N GLY A 304 6.06 -8.71 -5.01
CA GLY A 304 5.69 -10.01 -5.54
C GLY A 304 4.24 -10.03 -5.96
N PRO A 305 3.81 -11.14 -6.55
CA PRO A 305 2.50 -11.17 -7.14
C PRO A 305 1.43 -11.11 -6.05
N VAL A 306 0.27 -10.53 -6.40
CA VAL A 306 -0.89 -10.51 -5.51
C VAL A 306 -1.32 -11.94 -5.17
N THR A 307 -1.20 -12.85 -6.14
CA THR A 307 -1.42 -14.30 -5.95
C THR A 307 -0.21 -15.11 -6.44
N PRO A 308 0.10 -16.31 -5.91
CA PRO A 308 1.31 -17.07 -6.26
C PRO A 308 1.53 -17.37 -7.75
N LYS A 309 0.48 -17.24 -8.58
CA LYS A 309 0.53 -17.42 -10.04
C LYS A 309 0.00 -16.21 -10.83
N GLY A 310 -0.31 -15.11 -10.15
CA GLY A 310 -0.76 -13.88 -10.79
C GLY A 310 0.40 -13.12 -11.43
N ASP A 311 0.07 -12.28 -12.39
CA ASP A 311 1.03 -11.38 -13.03
C ASP A 311 0.96 -9.95 -12.50
N GLU A 312 -0.09 -9.64 -11.74
CA GLU A 312 -0.22 -8.41 -10.97
C GLU A 312 0.72 -8.45 -9.76
N MET A 313 1.50 -7.38 -9.60
CA MET A 313 2.53 -7.24 -8.56
C MET A 313 2.14 -6.16 -7.58
N ILE A 314 2.40 -6.39 -6.30
CA ILE A 314 2.15 -5.42 -5.23
C ILE A 314 3.39 -5.25 -4.35
N VAL A 315 3.56 -4.04 -3.84
CA VAL A 315 4.57 -3.68 -2.85
C VAL A 315 3.95 -3.81 -1.45
N ARG A 316 4.59 -4.59 -0.58
CA ARG A 316 4.14 -4.80 0.81
C ARG A 316 5.22 -4.38 1.79
N GLY A 317 4.89 -3.51 2.74
CA GLY A 317 5.78 -3.15 3.83
C GLY A 317 6.15 -4.37 4.68
N ALA A 318 7.38 -4.38 5.23
CA ALA A 318 7.90 -5.47 6.03
C ALA A 318 8.93 -4.98 7.06
N ASP A 319 9.18 -5.78 8.10
CA ASP A 319 10.27 -5.51 9.04
C ASP A 319 11.63 -5.74 8.36
N PRO A 320 12.59 -4.79 8.42
CA PRO A 320 13.92 -4.94 7.82
C PRO A 320 14.68 -6.19 8.26
N THR A 321 14.50 -6.62 9.51
CA THR A 321 15.11 -7.83 10.06
C THR A 321 14.55 -9.08 9.38
N ILE A 322 13.23 -9.11 9.14
CA ILE A 322 12.56 -10.22 8.44
C ILE A 322 12.98 -10.29 6.98
N VAL A 323 13.04 -9.14 6.28
CA VAL A 323 13.48 -9.10 4.88
C VAL A 323 14.93 -9.58 4.76
N ARG A 324 15.83 -9.11 5.63
CA ARG A 324 17.22 -9.60 5.67
C ARG A 324 17.31 -11.09 5.94
N ALA A 325 16.56 -11.59 6.93
CA ALA A 325 16.54 -13.01 7.25
C ALA A 325 16.08 -13.88 6.06
N ARG A 326 15.02 -13.44 5.38
CA ARG A 326 14.37 -14.18 4.30
C ARG A 326 15.13 -14.14 2.97
N PHE A 327 15.68 -12.99 2.62
CA PHE A 327 16.26 -12.74 1.29
C PHE A 327 17.79 -12.61 1.30
N GLY A 328 18.41 -12.36 2.45
CA GLY A 328 19.87 -12.18 2.58
C GLY A 328 20.67 -13.49 2.60
N HIS A 329 20.00 -14.64 2.71
CA HIS A 329 20.62 -15.96 2.77
C HIS A 329 20.07 -16.89 1.70
N LEU A 330 20.02 -16.42 0.45
CA LEU A 330 19.65 -17.22 -0.72
C LEU A 330 20.89 -17.84 -1.38
N ASP A 331 20.72 -19.04 -1.95
CA ASP A 331 21.71 -19.64 -2.83
C ASP A 331 21.66 -19.03 -4.26
N ALA A 332 22.57 -19.45 -5.13
CA ALA A 332 22.62 -18.96 -6.52
C ALA A 332 21.33 -19.24 -7.34
N SER A 333 20.51 -20.21 -6.89
CA SER A 333 19.21 -20.54 -7.49
C SER A 333 18.06 -19.71 -6.91
N GLY A 334 18.31 -18.86 -5.91
CA GLY A 334 17.31 -18.06 -5.22
C GLY A 334 16.51 -18.84 -4.19
N LYS A 335 17.03 -19.97 -3.70
CA LYS A 335 16.41 -20.77 -2.63
C LYS A 335 17.04 -20.45 -1.27
N PRO A 336 16.29 -20.57 -0.16
CA PRO A 336 16.85 -20.41 1.17
C PRO A 336 18.02 -21.37 1.42
N ARG A 337 19.15 -20.82 1.90
CA ARG A 337 20.35 -21.60 2.25
C ARG A 337 20.15 -22.48 3.47
N TYR A 338 19.25 -22.07 4.38
CA TYR A 338 18.96 -22.78 5.62
C TYR A 338 17.51 -23.28 5.64
N ASN A 339 17.35 -24.58 5.90
CA ASN A 339 16.06 -25.28 5.90
C ASN A 339 15.76 -26.00 7.22
N ALA A 340 16.35 -25.51 8.33
CA ALA A 340 16.23 -26.09 9.67
C ALA A 340 16.62 -27.58 9.74
N GLU A 341 17.61 -28.02 8.99
CA GLU A 341 18.06 -29.42 9.03
C GLU A 341 18.68 -29.75 10.41
N PRO A 342 18.43 -30.95 10.98
CA PRO A 342 17.68 -32.08 10.42
C PRO A 342 16.16 -32.05 10.66
N ILE A 343 15.65 -31.05 11.39
CA ILE A 343 14.21 -30.92 11.71
C ILE A 343 13.38 -30.80 10.42
N GLY A 344 13.86 -30.00 9.48
CA GLY A 344 13.13 -29.57 8.30
C GLY A 344 12.23 -28.36 8.62
N ARG A 345 12.19 -27.40 7.69
CA ARG A 345 11.49 -26.12 7.84
C ARG A 345 10.02 -26.27 8.23
N GLU A 346 9.29 -27.17 7.58
CA GLU A 346 7.86 -27.39 7.84
C GLU A 346 7.61 -27.97 9.25
N ALA A 347 8.40 -28.96 9.66
CA ALA A 347 8.28 -29.55 11.00
C ALA A 347 8.70 -28.58 12.10
N MET A 348 9.74 -27.77 11.85
CA MET A 348 10.17 -26.68 12.74
C MET A 348 9.06 -25.65 12.91
N GLU A 349 8.47 -25.17 11.82
CA GLU A 349 7.37 -24.21 11.85
C GLU A 349 6.15 -24.77 12.60
N ALA A 350 5.77 -26.01 12.32
CA ALA A 350 4.67 -26.68 13.00
C ALA A 350 4.93 -26.82 14.51
N ALA A 351 6.13 -27.23 14.90
CA ALA A 351 6.55 -27.37 16.29
C ALA A 351 6.52 -26.02 17.02
N PHE A 352 7.10 -24.98 16.42
CA PHE A 352 7.15 -23.63 16.98
C PHE A 352 5.73 -23.08 17.20
N ARG A 353 4.87 -23.15 16.16
CA ARG A 353 3.48 -22.67 16.25
C ARG A 353 2.66 -23.47 17.26
N ALA A 354 2.91 -24.77 17.39
CA ALA A 354 2.28 -25.60 18.42
C ALA A 354 2.72 -25.18 19.84
N GLY A 355 4.01 -24.93 20.04
CA GLY A 355 4.57 -24.44 21.29
C GLY A 355 4.06 -23.06 21.68
N ALA A 356 3.76 -22.20 20.70
CA ALA A 356 3.25 -20.86 20.90
C ALA A 356 1.72 -20.77 21.12
N ARG A 357 0.99 -21.89 21.12
CA ARG A 357 -0.49 -21.87 21.24
C ARG A 357 -1.01 -21.20 22.50
N TRP A 358 -0.23 -21.19 23.59
CA TRP A 358 -0.62 -20.54 24.86
C TRP A 358 -0.79 -19.03 24.75
N LEU A 359 -0.18 -18.39 23.75
CA LEU A 359 -0.32 -16.97 23.48
C LEU A 359 -1.79 -16.63 23.13
N ASN A 360 -2.43 -17.42 22.26
CA ASN A 360 -3.87 -17.32 21.96
C ASN A 360 -4.78 -17.46 23.19
N ALA A 361 -4.34 -18.14 24.27
CA ALA A 361 -5.14 -18.33 25.48
C ALA A 361 -5.06 -17.14 26.46
N ARG A 362 -4.06 -16.24 26.31
CA ARG A 362 -3.88 -15.05 27.15
C ARG A 362 -4.44 -13.77 26.54
N SER A 363 -4.88 -13.79 25.28
CA SER A 363 -5.37 -12.61 24.53
C SER A 363 -6.82 -12.21 24.81
N VAL A 364 -7.41 -12.58 25.95
CA VAL A 364 -8.75 -12.13 26.35
C VAL A 364 -8.74 -11.41 27.70
N PRO A 365 -8.60 -10.07 27.73
CA PRO A 365 -9.22 -9.28 28.77
C PRO A 365 -10.70 -9.03 28.39
N ALA A 366 -11.58 -9.24 29.37
CA ALA A 366 -13.01 -8.97 29.28
C ALA A 366 -13.29 -7.45 29.24
N TYR A 367 -13.05 -6.82 28.11
CA TYR A 367 -13.67 -5.52 27.79
C TYR A 367 -14.85 -5.76 26.85
N PRO A 368 -15.95 -4.98 26.97
CA PRO A 368 -17.10 -5.13 26.09
C PRO A 368 -16.62 -5.02 24.65
N ARG A 369 -16.97 -6.03 23.84
CA ARG A 369 -16.67 -6.07 22.41
C ARG A 369 -17.15 -4.77 21.78
N MET A 370 -16.26 -3.80 21.59
CA MET A 370 -16.47 -2.75 20.61
C MET A 370 -16.73 -3.46 19.29
N ARG A 371 -17.84 -3.10 18.65
CA ARG A 371 -18.21 -3.58 17.31
C ARG A 371 -16.99 -3.49 16.39
N PRO A 372 -16.82 -4.42 15.44
CA PRO A 372 -15.84 -4.22 14.37
C PRO A 372 -16.24 -2.95 13.62
N ARG A 373 -15.60 -1.82 13.93
CA ARG A 373 -15.57 -0.69 13.01
C ARG A 373 -14.88 -1.21 11.75
N ASN A 374 -15.47 -0.95 10.60
CA ASN A 374 -14.86 -1.22 9.30
C ASN A 374 -13.47 -0.61 9.32
N ARG A 375 -12.44 -1.45 9.44
CA ARG A 375 -11.04 -1.05 9.35
C ARG A 375 -10.64 -1.23 7.90
N SER A 376 -10.62 -0.13 7.16
CA SER A 376 -9.93 0.01 5.89
C SER A 376 -8.46 0.27 6.21
N SER A 377 -7.73 -0.75 6.65
CA SER A 377 -6.26 -0.63 6.69
C SER A 377 -5.81 -0.54 5.23
N MET A 378 -5.30 0.62 4.82
CA MET A 378 -4.90 0.94 3.44
C MET A 378 -3.66 0.16 2.96
N VAL A 379 -3.14 -0.75 3.79
CA VAL A 379 -2.08 -1.70 3.42
C VAL A 379 -2.72 -3.09 3.33
N ASP A 380 -2.71 -3.68 2.14
CA ASP A 380 -3.21 -5.03 1.90
C ASP A 380 -2.46 -6.03 2.78
N THR A 381 -3.11 -6.46 3.88
CA THR A 381 -2.53 -7.34 4.88
C THR A 381 -2.90 -8.78 4.54
N ASP A 382 -1.91 -9.56 4.07
CA ASP A 382 -2.05 -11.01 3.90
C ASP A 382 -2.67 -11.65 5.17
N PRO A 383 -3.78 -12.43 5.09
CA PRO A 383 -4.40 -13.07 6.25
C PRO A 383 -3.52 -14.13 6.94
N ALA A 384 -2.42 -14.55 6.32
CA ALA A 384 -1.34 -15.28 6.98
C ALA A 384 -0.50 -14.35 7.87
N ARG A 385 -0.25 -13.12 7.42
CA ARG A 385 0.42 -12.05 8.15
C ARG A 385 -0.42 -11.41 9.25
N SER A 386 -1.73 -11.66 9.31
CA SER A 386 -2.60 -11.18 10.40
C SER A 386 -2.65 -12.12 11.63
N ARG A 387 -1.87 -13.21 11.63
CA ARG A 387 -1.78 -14.14 12.77
C ARG A 387 -0.82 -13.62 13.82
N GLU A 388 -1.01 -14.02 15.07
CA GLU A 388 -0.09 -13.67 16.18
C GLU A 388 1.39 -13.96 15.86
N ILE A 389 1.68 -15.10 15.24
CA ILE A 389 2.96 -15.33 14.57
C ILE A 389 2.69 -15.26 13.06
N ALA A 390 3.13 -14.18 12.43
CA ALA A 390 2.99 -13.97 11.00
C ALA A 390 3.94 -14.90 10.24
N GLU A 391 5.23 -14.85 10.55
CA GLU A 391 6.28 -15.55 9.80
C GLU A 391 7.42 -16.03 10.70
N ILE A 392 8.13 -17.09 10.28
CA ILE A 392 9.31 -17.65 10.96
C ILE A 392 10.37 -17.93 9.91
N GLU A 393 11.54 -17.31 10.03
CA GLU A 393 12.67 -17.50 9.14
C GLU A 393 13.89 -18.08 9.87
N VAL A 394 14.57 -19.01 9.21
CA VAL A 394 15.77 -19.67 9.72
C VAL A 394 16.98 -18.89 9.22
N THR A 395 17.77 -18.33 10.14
CA THR A 395 18.89 -17.43 9.81
C THR A 395 20.25 -18.11 9.79
N GLY A 396 20.32 -19.38 10.17
CA GLY A 396 21.57 -20.13 10.25
C GLY A 396 21.37 -21.64 10.38
N PRO A 397 22.46 -22.42 10.41
CA PRO A 397 22.38 -23.85 10.65
C PRO A 397 21.87 -24.13 12.07
N CYS A 398 21.01 -25.14 12.22
CA CYS A 398 20.66 -25.64 13.54
C CYS A 398 21.85 -26.40 14.13
N ARG A 399 22.01 -26.30 15.45
CA ARG A 399 23.08 -26.95 16.22
C ARG A 399 22.48 -27.97 17.16
N ALA A 400 23.15 -29.09 17.36
CA ALA A 400 22.74 -30.05 18.38
C ALA A 400 22.78 -29.39 19.77
N LEU A 401 21.75 -29.65 20.58
CA LEU A 401 21.75 -29.27 22.00
C LEU A 401 22.82 -30.08 22.76
N GLU A 402 23.31 -29.54 23.88
CA GLU A 402 24.40 -30.15 24.67
C GLU A 402 24.04 -31.53 25.23
N ASP A 403 22.75 -31.79 25.45
CA ASP A 403 22.22 -33.08 25.89
C ASP A 403 22.05 -34.10 24.76
N GLY A 404 22.34 -33.71 23.51
CA GLY A 404 22.24 -34.54 22.32
C GLY A 404 20.82 -34.94 21.91
N ALA A 405 19.79 -34.51 22.64
CA ALA A 405 18.41 -34.94 22.46
C ALA A 405 17.55 -33.95 21.65
N GLY A 406 18.19 -32.93 21.06
CA GLY A 406 17.49 -31.90 20.28
C GLY A 406 18.41 -31.02 19.45
N GLN A 407 17.80 -29.99 18.86
CA GLN A 407 18.39 -29.06 17.93
C GLN A 407 18.01 -27.63 18.34
N ALA A 408 18.98 -26.74 18.50
CA ALA A 408 18.78 -25.30 18.60
C ALA A 408 18.85 -24.68 17.21
N CYS A 409 17.81 -23.97 16.79
CA CYS A 409 17.79 -23.26 15.51
C CYS A 409 17.78 -21.74 15.75
N PRO A 410 18.65 -20.97 15.07
CA PRO A 410 18.57 -19.52 15.05
C PRO A 410 17.41 -19.08 14.15
N LEU A 411 16.46 -18.34 14.73
CA LEU A 411 15.22 -17.92 14.09
C LEU A 411 15.02 -16.40 14.20
N VAL A 412 14.32 -15.85 13.21
CA VAL A 412 13.65 -14.55 13.29
C VAL A 412 12.16 -14.78 13.10
N ILE A 413 11.35 -14.29 14.03
CA ILE A 413 9.90 -14.44 14.04
C ILE A 413 9.24 -13.09 13.88
N GLU A 414 8.32 -12.97 12.93
CA GLU A 414 7.43 -11.82 12.83
C GLU A 414 6.24 -12.05 13.75
N TYR A 415 6.15 -11.28 14.83
CA TYR A 415 5.12 -11.38 15.87
C TYR A 415 4.23 -10.15 15.87
N ASN A 416 2.92 -10.36 15.78
CA ASN A 416 1.92 -9.29 15.85
C ASN A 416 1.54 -9.01 17.31
N ASP A 417 2.09 -7.93 17.85
CA ASP A 417 1.90 -7.53 19.24
C ASP A 417 0.66 -6.66 19.44
N LEU A 418 -0.41 -7.29 19.93
CA LEU A 418 -1.68 -6.63 20.26
C LEU A 418 -1.53 -5.57 21.37
N LEU A 419 -0.57 -5.73 22.28
CA LEU A 419 -0.42 -4.86 23.46
C LEU A 419 0.28 -3.54 23.10
N LEU A 420 1.31 -3.60 22.24
CA LEU A 420 1.91 -2.38 21.68
C LEU A 420 0.96 -1.66 20.72
N GLY A 421 0.19 -2.41 19.92
CA GLY A 421 -0.84 -1.83 19.06
C GLY A 421 -1.87 -1.00 19.83
N ALA A 422 -2.25 -1.45 21.04
CA ALA A 422 -3.19 -0.72 21.90
C ALA A 422 -2.60 0.54 22.58
N MET A 423 -1.26 0.63 22.73
CA MET A 423 -0.60 1.77 23.39
C MET A 423 -0.09 2.82 22.40
N GLY A 424 0.13 2.47 21.14
CA GLY A 424 0.66 3.35 20.09
C GLY A 424 -0.34 4.32 19.48
N GLY A 425 -1.62 4.33 19.92
CA GLY A 425 -2.64 5.26 19.43
C GLY A 425 -3.12 5.02 17.98
N GLY A 426 -2.57 4.03 17.28
CA GLY A 426 -3.00 3.63 15.93
C GLY A 426 -4.20 2.68 15.98
N ASP A 427 -5.15 2.89 15.06
CA ASP A 427 -6.37 2.08 14.97
C ASP A 427 -6.13 0.64 14.47
N ASP A 428 -4.90 0.27 14.09
CA ASP A 428 -4.51 -1.09 13.70
C ASP A 428 -4.01 -1.87 14.92
N GLY A 429 -4.93 -2.59 15.56
CA GLY A 429 -4.76 -3.23 16.88
C GLY A 429 -3.64 -4.27 17.09
N ALA A 430 -2.58 -4.34 16.27
CA ALA A 430 -1.32 -5.02 16.56
C ALA A 430 -0.12 -4.31 15.89
N THR A 431 1.01 -4.20 16.59
CA THR A 431 2.29 -3.76 16.00
C THR A 431 3.13 -4.98 15.63
N SER A 432 3.61 -5.09 14.38
CA SER A 432 4.54 -6.16 14.00
C SER A 432 5.92 -5.94 14.63
N LEU A 433 6.48 -6.99 15.24
CA LEU A 433 7.81 -7.02 15.86
C LEU A 433 8.63 -8.18 15.29
N ALA A 434 9.88 -7.93 14.92
CA ALA A 434 10.85 -8.99 14.68
C ALA A 434 11.47 -9.50 15.99
N LEU A 435 11.20 -10.75 16.34
CA LEU A 435 11.81 -11.46 17.46
C LEU A 435 12.98 -12.29 16.95
N THR A 436 14.21 -11.96 17.37
CA THR A 436 15.41 -12.71 16.97
C THR A 436 15.92 -13.55 18.14
N GLY A 437 16.10 -14.85 17.95
CA GLY A 437 16.62 -15.72 19.01
C GLY A 437 16.93 -17.13 18.56
N GLU A 438 17.62 -17.89 19.41
CA GLU A 438 17.80 -19.33 19.23
C GLU A 438 16.72 -20.08 20.01
N PHE A 439 16.04 -21.01 19.34
CA PHE A 439 14.97 -21.80 19.91
C PHE A 439 15.31 -23.28 19.82
N GLY A 440 15.20 -23.99 20.95
CA GLY A 440 15.44 -25.42 21.01
C GLY A 440 14.21 -26.23 20.61
N PHE A 441 14.48 -27.34 19.94
CA PHE A 441 13.51 -28.33 19.49
C PHE A 441 14.00 -29.71 19.88
N VAL A 442 13.10 -30.55 20.38
CA VAL A 442 13.39 -31.92 20.81
C VAL A 442 12.41 -32.87 20.16
N GLN A 443 12.84 -34.11 19.95
CA GLN A 443 12.00 -35.13 19.33
C GLN A 443 11.27 -35.93 20.42
N GLU A 444 9.95 -36.03 20.31
CA GLU A 444 9.10 -36.84 21.18
C GLU A 444 8.12 -37.67 20.37
N GLY A 445 8.16 -38.99 20.55
CA GLY A 445 7.27 -39.90 19.83
C GLY A 445 7.40 -39.80 18.30
N GLY A 446 8.58 -39.44 17.79
CA GLY A 446 8.83 -39.23 16.37
C GLY A 446 8.46 -37.83 15.84
N ASN A 447 7.81 -36.99 16.64
CA ASN A 447 7.44 -35.62 16.27
C ASN A 447 8.38 -34.59 16.89
N TRP A 448 8.61 -33.48 16.19
CA TRP A 448 9.35 -32.35 16.74
C TRP A 448 8.43 -31.48 17.60
N ARG A 449 8.92 -31.07 18.75
CA ARG A 449 8.32 -30.06 19.62
C ARG A 449 9.38 -29.05 20.05
N VAL A 450 8.95 -27.90 20.52
CA VAL A 450 9.85 -26.97 21.21
C VAL A 450 10.35 -27.58 22.53
N ASP A 451 11.52 -27.15 22.99
CA ASP A 451 12.10 -27.58 24.26
C ASP A 451 11.31 -27.08 25.49
N GLY A 452 11.77 -27.47 26.68
CA GLY A 452 11.13 -27.07 27.94
C GLY A 452 11.30 -25.57 28.27
N ASP A 453 12.30 -24.91 27.71
CA ASP A 453 12.63 -23.51 27.98
C ASP A 453 11.95 -22.52 27.03
N PHE A 454 11.28 -23.02 25.99
CA PHE A 454 10.65 -22.24 24.94
C PHE A 454 9.86 -21.03 25.42
N ALA A 455 8.95 -21.20 26.40
CA ALA A 455 8.10 -20.11 26.87
C ALA A 455 8.92 -18.98 27.52
N LYS A 456 9.98 -19.33 28.24
CA LYS A 456 10.92 -18.38 28.86
C LYS A 456 11.72 -17.64 27.78
N THR A 457 12.29 -18.40 26.83
CA THR A 457 13.07 -17.85 25.71
C THR A 457 12.22 -16.91 24.86
N PHE A 458 11.02 -17.33 24.47
CA PHE A 458 10.09 -16.53 23.67
C PHE A 458 9.69 -15.23 24.39
N THR A 459 9.32 -15.32 25.67
CA THR A 459 8.91 -14.14 26.46
C THR A 459 10.06 -13.15 26.60
N ARG A 460 11.29 -13.64 26.84
CA ARG A 460 12.48 -12.79 26.90
C ARG A 460 12.70 -12.05 25.57
N THR A 461 12.72 -12.78 24.45
CA THR A 461 12.93 -12.16 23.12
C THR A 461 11.82 -11.15 22.78
N LEU A 462 10.58 -11.42 23.18
CA LEU A 462 9.47 -10.47 23.02
C LEU A 462 9.68 -9.20 23.85
N LEU A 463 10.10 -9.31 25.11
CA LEU A 463 10.38 -8.15 25.97
C LEU A 463 11.55 -7.31 25.42
N GLU A 464 12.63 -7.97 24.99
CA GLU A 464 13.77 -7.29 24.35
C GLU A 464 13.35 -6.53 23.10
N ALA A 465 12.54 -7.15 22.22
CA ALA A 465 12.02 -6.50 21.02
C ALA A 465 11.13 -5.28 21.35
N ARG A 466 10.27 -5.39 22.38
CA ARG A 466 9.44 -4.27 22.86
C ARG A 466 10.28 -3.11 23.39
N LEU A 467 11.28 -3.41 24.22
CA LEU A 467 12.17 -2.40 24.80
C LEU A 467 12.96 -1.67 23.70
N ARG A 468 13.51 -2.40 22.73
CA ARG A 468 14.16 -1.82 21.55
C ARG A 468 13.22 -0.92 20.75
N ARG A 469 11.97 -1.35 20.54
CA ARG A 469 10.96 -0.55 19.85
C ARG A 469 10.62 0.75 20.59
N MET A 470 10.75 0.77 21.92
CA MET A 470 10.55 1.97 22.74
C MET A 470 11.81 2.84 22.88
N GLY A 471 12.89 2.54 22.14
CA GLY A 471 14.13 3.31 22.17
C GLY A 471 15.02 3.05 23.40
N VAL A 472 14.74 1.99 24.17
CA VAL A 472 15.60 1.59 25.30
C VAL A 472 16.76 0.76 24.74
N THR A 473 17.97 1.32 24.73
CA THR A 473 19.19 0.66 24.24
C THR A 473 19.83 -0.25 25.30
N ASP A 474 20.63 -1.23 24.84
CA ASP A 474 21.20 -2.33 25.63
C ASP A 474 21.91 -1.93 26.94
N ALA A 475 22.36 -0.68 27.09
CA ALA A 475 23.01 -0.18 28.30
C ALA A 475 22.10 -0.14 29.55
N ALA A 476 20.77 -0.27 29.37
CA ALA A 476 19.79 -0.22 30.46
C ALA A 476 19.08 -1.56 30.73
N MET A 477 19.47 -2.67 30.06
CA MET A 477 18.83 -3.97 30.30
C MET A 477 19.47 -4.70 31.50
N PRO A 478 18.68 -5.22 32.46
CA PRO A 478 19.21 -6.12 33.48
C PRO A 478 19.66 -7.43 32.82
N GLN A 479 20.90 -7.84 33.11
CA GLN A 479 21.50 -9.10 32.63
C GLN A 479 20.78 -10.34 33.16
#